data_AF-A0AAD5XV83-F1
#
_entry.id   AF-A0AAD5XV83-F1
#
_cell.length_a   1.000
_cell.length_b   1.000
_cell.length_c   1.000
_cell.angle_alpha   90.00
_cell.angle_beta   90.00
_cell.angle_gamma   90.00
#
_symmetry.space_group_name_H-M   'P 1'
#
loop_
_entity.id
_entity.type
_entity.pdbx_description
1 polymer ?
#
loop_
_entity_poly.entity_id
_entity_poly.type
_entity_poly.pdbx_seq_one_letter_code
_entity_poly.pdbx_strand_id
1 'polypeptide(L)'
;LDTKIDEILYDEANKVTGIRSGDDIAKCHMIISEPRYFPEKVKISEGKKVCRIICFLKSPIPNTNESNSCQIILPSTQIPKRKNDIYITCVADKHLVCPKGYFIAIISTICETDDPKAECKPALDILGPVTDMIVEVKELYEPISDGKDDNVFITKSLDSTSHFETVSQDVKDLYFRIYNENLKLNGKYSQVYESEE
;
A
#
# COMPACT_ATOMS: atom_id res chain seq x y z
N LEU A 1 -3.59 -19.08 0.94
CA LEU A 1 -3.82 -18.19 2.10
C LEU A 1 -3.94 -19.09 3.33
N ASP A 2 -3.65 -18.59 4.53
CA ASP A 2 -3.55 -19.39 5.77
C ASP A 2 -2.43 -20.46 5.75
N THR A 3 -1.28 -20.09 5.18
CA THR A 3 -0.09 -20.95 5.14
C THR A 3 1.06 -20.18 5.76
N LYS A 4 1.48 -20.59 6.94
CA LYS A 4 2.56 -19.93 7.68
C LYS A 4 3.91 -20.30 7.05
N ILE A 5 4.75 -19.31 6.78
CA ILE A 5 6.14 -19.54 6.41
C ILE A 5 6.94 -19.72 7.71
N ASP A 6 7.52 -20.91 7.89
CA ASP A 6 8.31 -21.23 9.09
C ASP A 6 9.80 -20.93 8.90
N GLU A 7 10.32 -21.12 7.68
CA GLU A 7 11.74 -20.88 7.37
C GLU A 7 11.94 -20.45 5.91
N ILE A 8 12.87 -19.51 5.70
CA ILE A 8 13.43 -19.21 4.37
C ILE A 8 14.72 -20.00 4.21
N LEU A 9 14.84 -20.76 3.12
CA LEU A 9 15.97 -21.65 2.88
C LEU A 9 17.03 -20.96 2.02
N TYR A 10 18.29 -21.07 2.43
CA TYR A 10 19.45 -20.50 1.73
C TYR A 10 20.50 -21.58 1.43
N ASP A 11 21.31 -21.37 0.39
CA ASP A 11 22.48 -22.19 0.08
C ASP A 11 23.75 -21.70 0.81
N GLU A 12 24.88 -22.38 0.59
CA GLU A 12 26.18 -22.03 1.17
C GLU A 12 26.70 -20.65 0.70
N ALA A 13 26.20 -20.13 -0.42
CA ALA A 13 26.50 -18.81 -0.94
C ALA A 13 25.51 -17.74 -0.46
N ASN A 14 24.63 -18.08 0.51
CA ASN A 14 23.61 -17.21 1.07
C ASN A 14 22.56 -16.72 0.05
N LYS A 15 22.30 -17.52 -1.00
CA LYS A 15 21.21 -17.28 -1.96
C LYS A 15 19.99 -18.10 -1.64
N VAL A 16 18.81 -17.54 -1.88
CA VAL A 16 17.55 -18.21 -1.58
C VAL A 16 17.33 -19.44 -2.46
N THR A 17 16.83 -20.52 -1.85
CA THR A 17 16.55 -21.79 -2.53
C THR A 17 15.12 -22.29 -2.35
N GLY A 18 14.36 -21.68 -1.44
CA GLY A 18 12.99 -22.09 -1.17
C GLY A 18 12.44 -21.55 0.14
N ILE A 19 11.26 -22.03 0.50
CA ILE A 19 10.59 -21.80 1.78
C ILE A 19 10.12 -23.12 2.38
N ARG A 20 10.01 -23.19 3.70
CA ARG A 20 9.38 -24.29 4.43
C ARG A 20 8.10 -23.83 5.13
N SER A 21 7.08 -24.66 5.07
CA SER A 21 5.83 -24.53 5.86
C SER A 21 5.46 -25.90 6.42
N GLY A 22 5.57 -26.09 7.73
CA GLY A 22 5.48 -27.40 8.35
C GLY A 22 6.50 -28.39 7.76
N ASP A 23 6.00 -29.49 7.23
CA ASP A 23 6.81 -30.54 6.58
C ASP A 23 7.03 -30.29 5.08
N ASP A 24 6.32 -29.33 4.49
CA ASP A 24 6.38 -29.05 3.04
C ASP A 24 7.49 -28.05 2.70
N ILE A 25 8.20 -28.34 1.58
CA ILE A 25 9.24 -27.48 1.03
C ILE A 25 8.90 -27.10 -0.42
N ALA A 26 8.80 -25.80 -0.67
CA ALA A 26 8.69 -25.24 -2.02
C ALA A 26 10.03 -24.63 -2.42
N LYS A 27 10.62 -25.11 -3.52
CA LYS A 27 11.90 -24.62 -4.04
C LYS A 27 11.72 -23.49 -5.05
N CYS A 28 12.62 -22.51 -5.02
CA CYS A 28 12.61 -21.38 -5.94
C CYS A 28 14.04 -20.81 -6.12
N HIS A 29 14.27 -20.09 -7.21
CA HIS A 29 15.54 -19.40 -7.45
C HIS A 29 15.56 -17.96 -6.91
N MET A 30 14.38 -17.41 -6.60
CA MET A 30 14.20 -16.05 -6.09
C MET A 30 12.90 -15.95 -5.28
N ILE A 31 12.86 -15.00 -4.36
CA ILE A 31 11.65 -14.63 -3.61
C ILE A 31 11.31 -13.17 -3.92
N ILE A 32 10.04 -12.91 -4.21
CA ILE A 32 9.46 -11.57 -4.22
C ILE A 32 8.58 -11.44 -2.99
N SER A 33 8.78 -10.39 -2.18
CA SER A 33 8.09 -10.27 -0.90
C SER A 33 7.71 -8.84 -0.55
N GLU A 34 6.69 -8.69 0.29
CA GLU A 34 6.50 -7.46 1.07
C GLU A 34 7.45 -7.42 2.29
N PRO A 35 7.65 -6.26 2.94
CA PRO A 35 8.59 -6.10 4.06
C PRO A 35 8.40 -7.05 5.24
N ARG A 36 7.16 -7.44 5.55
CA ARG A 36 6.82 -8.17 6.79
C ARG A 36 7.46 -9.56 6.90
N TYR A 37 7.81 -10.20 5.79
CA TYR A 37 8.45 -11.52 5.81
C TYR A 37 9.97 -11.46 6.00
N PHE A 38 10.59 -10.28 5.87
CA PHE A 38 12.03 -10.08 5.99
C PHE A 38 12.35 -8.83 6.84
N PRO A 39 11.93 -8.79 8.12
CA PRO A 39 12.12 -7.62 8.98
C PRO A 39 13.60 -7.22 9.13
N GLU A 40 14.53 -8.15 8.96
CA GLU A 40 15.99 -7.94 9.02
C GLU A 40 16.59 -7.37 7.73
N LYS A 41 15.85 -7.39 6.61
CA LYS A 41 16.29 -6.87 5.29
C LYS A 41 15.58 -5.58 4.89
N VAL A 42 14.86 -4.98 5.82
CA VAL A 42 14.15 -3.71 5.60
C VAL A 42 14.55 -2.69 6.66
N LYS A 43 14.38 -1.43 6.32
CA LYS A 43 14.50 -0.30 7.25
C LYS A 43 13.23 0.53 7.17
N ILE A 44 12.97 1.29 8.23
CA ILE A 44 11.92 2.31 8.18
C ILE A 44 12.34 3.35 7.12
N SER A 45 11.48 3.59 6.13
CA SER A 45 11.65 4.69 5.18
C SER A 45 11.67 6.00 5.97
N GLU A 46 12.80 6.72 5.88
CA GLU A 46 13.19 7.86 6.72
C GLU A 46 12.06 8.54 7.50
N GLY A 47 11.85 8.14 8.76
CA GLY A 47 10.97 8.80 9.72
C GLY A 47 9.48 8.83 9.37
N LYS A 48 9.03 8.09 8.34
CA LYS A 48 7.66 8.20 7.82
C LYS A 48 6.74 7.16 8.44
N LYS A 49 5.81 7.66 9.25
CA LYS A 49 4.55 6.97 9.56
C LYS A 49 3.45 7.53 8.66
N VAL A 50 2.54 6.68 8.20
CA VAL A 50 1.31 7.09 7.52
C VAL A 50 0.16 6.97 8.49
N CYS A 51 -0.58 8.06 8.65
CA CYS A 51 -1.89 8.07 9.28
C CYS A 51 -2.95 7.78 8.22
N ARG A 52 -3.83 6.82 8.48
CA ARG A 52 -5.06 6.58 7.72
C ARG A 52 -6.24 6.68 8.68
N ILE A 53 -7.19 7.58 8.38
CA ILE A 53 -8.45 7.70 9.12
C ILE A 53 -9.57 7.28 8.19
N ILE A 54 -10.20 6.14 8.51
CA ILE A 54 -11.33 5.60 7.77
C ILE A 54 -12.60 6.11 8.45
N CYS A 55 -13.31 7.01 7.79
CA CYS A 55 -14.54 7.63 8.26
C CYS A 55 -15.75 7.02 7.56
N PHE A 56 -16.78 6.67 8.33
CA PHE A 56 -18.06 6.19 7.80
C PHE A 56 -19.09 7.33 7.83
N LEU A 57 -19.70 7.64 6.69
CA LEU A 57 -20.67 8.72 6.53
C LEU A 57 -22.02 8.19 6.07
N LYS A 58 -23.10 8.96 6.31
CA LYS A 58 -24.47 8.67 5.85
C LYS A 58 -24.95 9.65 4.75
N SER A 59 -24.06 10.49 4.25
CA SER A 59 -24.32 11.48 3.22
C SER A 59 -23.06 11.71 2.37
N PRO A 60 -23.20 12.21 1.13
CA PRO A 60 -22.06 12.68 0.35
C PRO A 60 -21.25 13.74 1.11
N ILE A 61 -19.96 13.85 0.79
CA ILE A 61 -19.12 14.93 1.31
C ILE A 61 -19.67 16.28 0.80
N PRO A 62 -19.85 17.30 1.66
CA PRO A 62 -20.29 18.61 1.24
C PRO A 62 -19.46 19.20 0.08
N ASN A 63 -20.10 19.99 -0.78
CA ASN A 63 -19.46 20.65 -1.94
C ASN A 63 -18.86 19.70 -3.00
N THR A 64 -19.30 18.44 -3.04
CA THR A 64 -18.88 17.47 -4.08
C THR A 64 -19.96 17.19 -5.12
N ASN A 65 -20.96 18.07 -5.25
CA ASN A 65 -22.11 17.90 -6.15
C ASN A 65 -22.82 16.56 -5.94
N GLU A 66 -23.02 16.17 -4.68
CA GLU A 66 -23.64 14.89 -4.27
C GLU A 66 -22.97 13.65 -4.89
N SER A 67 -21.66 13.71 -5.14
CA SER A 67 -20.95 12.60 -5.78
C SER A 67 -20.89 11.34 -4.90
N ASN A 68 -21.01 10.17 -5.55
CA ASN A 68 -20.83 8.85 -4.92
C ASN A 68 -19.36 8.45 -4.75
N SER A 69 -18.45 9.22 -5.32
CA SER A 69 -17.01 9.07 -5.13
C SER A 69 -16.28 10.36 -5.46
N CYS A 70 -15.20 10.64 -4.75
CA CYS A 70 -14.32 11.75 -5.09
C CYS A 70 -12.92 11.53 -4.56
N GLN A 71 -11.98 12.26 -5.14
CA GLN A 71 -10.66 12.47 -4.59
C GLN A 71 -10.55 13.95 -4.22
N ILE A 72 -10.12 14.22 -2.99
CA ILE A 72 -9.83 15.57 -2.50
C ILE A 72 -8.38 15.59 -2.07
N ILE A 73 -7.65 16.60 -2.52
CA ILE A 73 -6.27 16.84 -2.12
C ILE A 73 -6.25 18.15 -1.38
N LEU A 74 -5.69 18.16 -0.17
CA LEU A 74 -5.39 19.36 0.58
C LEU A 74 -3.88 19.59 0.50
N PRO A 75 -3.41 20.48 -0.40
CA PRO A 75 -1.99 20.73 -0.55
C PRO A 75 -1.40 21.28 0.74
N SER A 76 -0.23 20.78 1.13
CA SER A 76 0.49 21.19 2.35
C SER A 76 0.72 22.70 2.41
N THR A 77 0.93 23.36 1.26
CA THR A 77 1.08 24.82 1.16
C THR A 77 -0.15 25.60 1.61
N GLN A 78 -1.33 24.97 1.64
CA GLN A 78 -2.59 25.57 2.10
C GLN A 78 -2.89 25.28 3.57
N ILE A 79 -2.10 24.40 4.23
CA ILE A 79 -2.29 24.02 5.63
C ILE A 79 -1.08 24.49 6.44
N PRO A 80 -1.26 25.44 7.38
CA PRO A 80 -0.16 25.95 8.18
C PRO A 80 0.64 24.83 8.86
N LYS A 81 1.97 24.93 8.78
CA LYS A 81 2.94 24.04 9.44
C LYS A 81 3.00 22.61 8.90
N ARG A 82 2.25 22.25 7.86
CA ARG A 82 2.39 20.95 7.18
C ARG A 82 3.47 20.99 6.09
N LYS A 83 4.14 19.86 5.90
CA LYS A 83 5.09 19.62 4.80
C LYS A 83 4.56 18.60 3.78
N ASN A 84 3.61 17.77 4.18
CA ASN A 84 3.01 16.73 3.36
C ASN A 84 1.51 16.98 3.19
N ASP A 85 1.04 16.75 1.96
CA ASP A 85 -0.35 16.89 1.57
C ASP A 85 -1.24 15.90 2.33
N ILE A 86 -2.52 16.25 2.50
CA ILE A 86 -3.54 15.33 3.01
C ILE A 86 -4.43 14.90 1.85
N TYR A 87 -4.59 13.60 1.68
CA TYR A 87 -5.46 13.01 0.66
C TYR A 87 -6.75 12.53 1.30
N ILE A 88 -7.87 12.66 0.59
CA ILE A 88 -9.15 12.05 0.93
C ILE A 88 -9.65 11.31 -0.29
N THR A 89 -9.88 10.01 -0.15
CA THR A 89 -10.61 9.20 -1.13
C THR A 89 -11.97 8.84 -0.55
N CYS A 90 -13.03 9.21 -1.24
CA CYS A 90 -14.39 8.84 -0.88
C CYS A 90 -14.96 7.87 -1.92
N VAL A 91 -15.58 6.80 -1.42
CA VAL A 91 -16.34 5.82 -2.20
C VAL A 91 -17.62 5.47 -1.46
N ALA A 92 -18.69 5.19 -2.21
CA ALA A 92 -20.00 4.84 -1.65
C ALA A 92 -20.43 3.42 -2.02
N ASP A 93 -21.63 3.05 -1.59
CA ASP A 93 -22.36 1.82 -1.91
C ASP A 93 -22.38 1.46 -3.40
N LYS A 94 -22.31 2.46 -4.30
CA LYS A 94 -22.17 2.28 -5.75
C LYS A 94 -20.95 1.46 -6.18
N HIS A 95 -19.93 1.38 -5.33
CA HIS A 95 -18.72 0.59 -5.56
C HIS A 95 -18.77 -0.78 -4.87
N LEU A 96 -19.90 -1.13 -4.23
CA LEU A 96 -20.10 -2.38 -3.48
C LEU A 96 -19.13 -2.57 -2.31
N VAL A 97 -18.69 -1.47 -1.69
CA VAL A 97 -17.73 -1.49 -0.57
C VAL A 97 -18.37 -1.24 0.80
N CYS A 98 -19.63 -0.81 0.84
CA CYS A 98 -20.38 -0.55 2.06
C CYS A 98 -21.89 -0.74 1.84
N PRO A 99 -22.71 -0.83 2.91
CA PRO A 99 -24.16 -0.94 2.79
C PRO A 99 -24.79 0.26 2.08
N LYS A 100 -25.99 0.05 1.50
CA LYS A 100 -26.72 1.09 0.78
C LYS A 100 -26.89 2.37 1.62
N GLY A 101 -26.59 3.52 1.01
CA GLY A 101 -26.69 4.84 1.66
C GLY A 101 -25.52 5.21 2.57
N TYR A 102 -24.47 4.38 2.66
CA TYR A 102 -23.24 4.70 3.35
C TYR A 102 -22.14 5.15 2.39
N PHE A 103 -21.17 5.89 2.95
CA PHE A 103 -19.94 6.31 2.29
C PHE A 103 -18.76 5.98 3.19
N ILE A 104 -17.63 5.65 2.57
CA ILE A 104 -16.34 5.46 3.23
C ILE A 104 -15.42 6.56 2.70
N ALA A 105 -15.01 7.46 3.59
CA ALA A 105 -13.99 8.48 3.31
C ALA A 105 -12.70 8.10 4.03
N ILE A 106 -11.64 7.87 3.28
CA ILE A 106 -10.32 7.51 3.81
C ILE A 106 -9.43 8.74 3.68
N ILE A 107 -9.05 9.30 4.83
CA ILE A 107 -8.06 10.36 4.94
C ILE A 107 -6.69 9.71 5.08
N SER A 108 -5.69 10.15 4.32
CA SER A 108 -4.30 9.68 4.47
C SER A 108 -3.28 10.80 4.38
N THR A 109 -2.25 10.71 5.23
CA THR A 109 -1.12 11.65 5.22
C THR A 109 0.13 11.06 5.89
N ILE A 110 1.30 11.64 5.62
CA ILE A 110 2.51 11.41 6.41
C ILE A 110 2.36 12.12 7.76
N CYS A 111 2.62 11.40 8.84
CA CYS A 111 2.67 11.95 10.20
C CYS A 111 3.87 12.89 10.36
N GLU A 112 3.63 14.08 10.91
CA GLU A 112 4.66 15.09 11.19
C GLU A 112 4.80 15.41 12.69
N THR A 113 3.89 14.87 13.51
CA THR A 113 3.78 15.07 14.96
C THR A 113 3.40 13.77 15.67
N ASP A 114 3.37 13.81 17.00
CA ASP A 114 2.92 12.70 17.85
C ASP A 114 1.39 12.60 17.99
N ASP A 115 0.62 13.52 17.37
CA ASP A 115 -0.84 13.45 17.28
C ASP A 115 -1.32 13.41 15.81
N PRO A 116 -1.26 12.24 15.15
CA PRO A 116 -1.63 12.10 13.75
C PRO A 116 -3.11 12.38 13.46
N LYS A 117 -3.98 12.33 14.49
CA LYS A 117 -5.39 12.64 14.32
C LYS A 117 -5.61 14.15 14.26
N ALA A 118 -4.94 14.92 15.12
CA ALA A 118 -5.01 16.38 15.10
C ALA A 118 -4.51 16.97 13.77
N GLU A 119 -3.46 16.36 13.19
CA GLU A 119 -2.95 16.71 11.87
C GLU A 119 -4.01 16.64 10.75
N CYS A 120 -4.94 15.69 10.87
CA CYS A 120 -6.02 15.45 9.91
C CYS A 120 -7.27 16.30 10.16
N LYS A 121 -7.27 17.19 11.16
CA LYS A 121 -8.43 18.05 11.47
C LYS A 121 -8.95 18.83 10.24
N PRO A 122 -8.10 19.46 9.41
CA PRO A 122 -8.59 20.17 8.21
C PRO A 122 -9.36 19.28 7.24
N ALA A 123 -8.99 18.00 7.13
CA ALA A 123 -9.70 17.03 6.31
C ALA A 123 -11.00 16.55 6.98
N LEU A 124 -10.98 16.31 8.30
CA LEU A 124 -12.17 15.91 9.05
C LEU A 124 -13.27 16.99 9.02
N ASP A 125 -12.89 18.27 9.13
CA ASP A 125 -13.82 19.39 9.17
C ASP A 125 -14.66 19.52 7.87
N ILE A 126 -14.16 19.01 6.74
CA ILE A 126 -14.85 19.10 5.45
C ILE A 126 -15.74 17.88 5.11
N LEU A 127 -15.67 16.79 5.89
CA LEU A 127 -16.45 15.57 5.61
C LEU A 127 -17.95 15.70 5.92
N GLY A 128 -18.34 16.69 6.74
CA GLY A 128 -19.68 16.74 7.33
C GLY A 128 -19.83 15.73 8.49
N PRO A 129 -21.07 15.32 8.84
CA PRO A 129 -21.31 14.40 9.96
C PRO A 129 -20.67 13.02 9.75
N VAL A 130 -19.70 12.68 10.60
CA VAL A 130 -19.06 11.35 10.64
C VAL A 130 -19.81 10.46 11.62
N THR A 131 -20.23 9.26 11.18
CA THR A 131 -20.94 8.28 12.02
C THR A 131 -19.98 7.54 12.94
N ASP A 132 -18.85 7.09 12.39
CA ASP A 132 -17.81 6.39 13.12
C ASP A 132 -16.46 6.56 12.39
N MET A 133 -15.36 6.36 13.09
CA MET A 133 -14.02 6.44 12.50
C MET A 133 -13.04 5.44 13.10
N ILE A 134 -12.17 4.90 12.24
CA ILE A 134 -11.04 4.05 12.61
C ILE A 134 -9.76 4.78 12.26
N VAL A 135 -8.84 4.91 13.22
CA VAL A 135 -7.53 5.52 13.01
C VAL A 135 -6.48 4.43 12.98
N GLU A 136 -5.71 4.37 11.90
CA GLU A 136 -4.58 3.47 11.72
C GLU A 136 -3.31 4.28 11.49
N VAL A 137 -2.25 3.96 12.21
CA VAL A 137 -0.92 4.54 11.98
C VAL A 137 0.05 3.40 11.70
N LYS A 138 0.71 3.45 10.54
CA LYS A 138 1.66 2.42 10.10
C LYS A 138 3.01 3.04 9.75
N GLU A 139 4.08 2.36 10.14
CA GLU A 139 5.41 2.66 9.64
C GLU A 139 5.53 2.25 8.18
N LEU A 140 6.29 3.01 7.41
CA LEU A 140 6.67 2.64 6.05
C LEU A 140 8.05 1.98 6.09
N TYR A 141 8.16 0.86 5.39
CA TYR A 141 9.40 0.11 5.22
C TYR A 141 9.84 0.09 3.77
N GLU A 142 11.15 0.10 3.56
CA GLU A 142 11.82 -0.09 2.27
C GLU A 142 12.99 -1.08 2.41
N PRO A 143 13.33 -1.81 1.34
CA PRO A 143 14.47 -2.72 1.36
C PRO A 143 15.78 -1.98 1.60
N ILE A 144 16.71 -2.64 2.29
CA ILE A 144 18.08 -2.11 2.50
C ILE A 144 19.04 -2.45 1.34
N SER A 145 18.66 -3.38 0.46
CA SER A 145 19.44 -3.82 -0.71
C SER A 145 18.54 -3.99 -1.95
N ASP A 146 19.14 -4.19 -3.12
CA ASP A 146 18.39 -4.41 -4.37
C ASP A 146 17.99 -5.88 -4.60
N GLY A 147 18.39 -6.80 -3.72
CA GLY A 147 18.06 -8.22 -3.78
C GLY A 147 18.95 -9.05 -4.71
N LYS A 148 19.96 -8.49 -5.37
CA LYS A 148 20.79 -9.24 -6.34
C LYS A 148 21.79 -10.20 -5.71
N ASP A 149 22.23 -9.91 -4.48
CA ASP A 149 23.22 -10.73 -3.78
C ASP A 149 22.61 -12.04 -3.23
N ASP A 150 21.35 -11.98 -2.77
CA ASP A 150 20.66 -13.09 -2.08
C ASP A 150 19.42 -13.61 -2.82
N ASN A 151 19.06 -13.00 -3.96
CA ASN A 151 17.85 -13.25 -4.75
C ASN A 151 16.53 -13.01 -3.97
N VAL A 152 16.54 -12.08 -3.00
CA VAL A 152 15.35 -11.68 -2.25
C VAL A 152 14.95 -10.25 -2.62
N PHE A 153 13.89 -10.12 -3.41
CA PHE A 153 13.43 -8.85 -3.96
C PHE A 153 12.21 -8.33 -3.19
N ILE A 154 12.44 -7.34 -2.33
CA ILE A 154 11.40 -6.82 -1.43
C ILE A 154 10.79 -5.52 -2.01
N THR A 155 9.46 -5.40 -1.92
CA THR A 155 8.70 -4.19 -2.29
C THR A 155 8.70 -3.17 -1.16
N LYS A 156 8.40 -1.91 -1.48
CA LYS A 156 8.19 -0.86 -0.48
C LYS A 156 6.79 -0.94 0.13
N SER A 157 6.63 -0.33 1.30
CA SER A 157 5.31 -0.13 1.90
C SER A 157 4.49 0.89 1.11
N LEU A 158 3.16 0.74 1.14
CA LEU A 158 2.23 1.69 0.50
C LEU A 158 2.25 3.03 1.22
N ASP A 159 2.61 4.09 0.49
CA ASP A 159 2.66 5.46 1.00
C ASP A 159 1.26 6.06 1.27
N SER A 160 1.22 7.35 1.61
CA SER A 160 -0.02 8.06 1.93
C SER A 160 -0.82 8.54 0.72
N THR A 161 -0.33 8.37 -0.51
CA THR A 161 -1.02 8.86 -1.70
C THR A 161 -2.29 8.06 -1.98
N SER A 162 -3.28 8.71 -2.60
CA SER A 162 -4.58 8.11 -2.93
C SER A 162 -4.63 7.41 -4.29
N HIS A 163 -3.48 7.29 -4.97
CA HIS A 163 -3.36 6.72 -6.31
C HIS A 163 -2.14 5.79 -6.40
N PHE A 164 -2.03 5.05 -7.51
CA PHE A 164 -1.06 3.95 -7.65
C PHE A 164 0.24 4.31 -8.39
N GLU A 165 0.61 5.58 -8.46
CA GLU A 165 1.78 5.99 -9.26
C GLU A 165 3.08 5.47 -8.63
N THR A 166 3.27 5.69 -7.33
CA THR A 166 4.45 5.23 -6.60
C THR A 166 4.52 3.72 -6.51
N VAL A 167 3.37 3.05 -6.39
CA VAL A 167 3.27 1.58 -6.49
C VAL A 167 3.69 1.09 -7.86
N SER A 168 3.24 1.74 -8.93
CA SER A 168 3.61 1.40 -10.31
C SER A 168 5.11 1.61 -10.56
N GLN A 169 5.71 2.63 -9.93
CA GLN A 169 7.15 2.86 -9.96
C GLN A 169 7.92 1.75 -9.22
N ASP A 170 7.43 1.32 -8.05
CA ASP A 170 8.05 0.22 -7.30
C ASP A 170 7.97 -1.11 -8.06
N VAL A 171 6.86 -1.38 -8.76
CA VAL A 171 6.73 -2.56 -9.64
C VAL A 171 7.73 -2.52 -10.79
N LYS A 172 7.92 -1.35 -11.43
CA LYS A 172 8.91 -1.20 -12.53
C LYS A 172 10.34 -1.37 -12.03
N ASP A 173 10.64 -0.80 -10.87
CA ASP A 173 11.94 -0.92 -10.20
C ASP A 173 12.23 -2.38 -9.81
N LEU A 174 11.25 -3.07 -9.21
CA LEU A 174 11.33 -4.49 -8.88
C LEU A 174 11.62 -5.34 -10.12
N TYR A 175 10.88 -5.13 -11.21
CA TYR A 175 11.12 -5.83 -12.48
C TYR A 175 12.54 -5.60 -12.99
N PHE A 176 13.02 -4.35 -12.95
CA PHE A 176 14.38 -4.02 -13.36
C PHE A 176 15.44 -4.69 -12.47
N ARG A 177 15.24 -4.73 -11.14
CA ARG A 177 16.17 -5.42 -10.21
C ARG A 177 16.28 -6.91 -10.50
N ILE A 178 15.16 -7.56 -10.85
CA ILE A 178 15.08 -9.00 -11.16
C ILE A 178 15.69 -9.32 -12.53
N TYR A 179 15.28 -8.59 -13.58
CA TYR A 179 15.59 -8.96 -14.97
C TYR A 179 16.72 -8.14 -15.59
N ASN A 180 17.17 -7.08 -14.92
CA ASN A 180 18.16 -6.12 -15.41
C ASN A 180 17.77 -5.48 -16.76
N GLU A 181 16.47 -5.31 -16.98
CA GLU A 181 15.90 -4.62 -18.15
C GLU A 181 14.62 -3.85 -17.78
N ASN A 182 14.30 -2.81 -18.55
CA ASN A 182 13.09 -2.03 -18.33
C ASN A 182 11.84 -2.84 -18.74
N LEU A 183 10.81 -2.81 -17.88
CA LEU A 183 9.51 -3.40 -18.18
C LEU A 183 8.91 -2.80 -19.47
N LYS A 184 8.73 -3.63 -20.49
CA LYS A 184 8.10 -3.26 -21.76
C LYS A 184 6.68 -3.81 -21.80
N LEU A 185 5.70 -2.92 -21.82
CA LEU A 185 4.29 -3.27 -21.97
C LEU A 185 4.00 -3.55 -23.44
N ASN A 186 4.25 -4.79 -23.88
CA ASN A 186 3.78 -5.27 -25.18
C ASN A 186 2.40 -5.87 -24.98
N GLY A 187 1.38 -5.35 -25.67
CA GLY A 187 0.02 -5.90 -25.60
C GLY A 187 0.00 -7.35 -26.07
N LYS A 188 0.00 -8.31 -25.14
CA LYS A 188 -0.24 -9.73 -25.41
C LYS A 188 -1.12 -10.32 -24.31
N TYR A 189 -2.42 -10.40 -24.60
CA TYR A 189 -3.27 -11.41 -23.97
C TYR A 189 -3.01 -12.73 -24.70
N SER A 190 -2.37 -13.69 -24.03
CA SER A 190 -2.56 -15.10 -24.40
C SER A 190 -3.78 -15.58 -23.64
N GLN A 191 -4.89 -15.85 -24.34
CA GLN A 191 -5.96 -16.68 -23.77
C GLN A 191 -5.32 -18.01 -23.38
N VAL A 192 -5.27 -18.28 -22.07
CA VAL A 192 -4.95 -19.61 -21.57
C VAL A 192 -6.16 -20.46 -21.93
N TYR A 193 -6.07 -21.24 -23.00
CA TYR A 193 -7.10 -22.23 -23.32
C TYR A 193 -7.17 -23.25 -22.17
N GLU A 194 -8.34 -23.42 -21.59
CA GLU A 194 -8.67 -24.59 -20.77
C GLU A 194 -8.53 -25.82 -21.67
N SER A 195 -7.60 -26.72 -21.33
CA SER A 195 -7.62 -28.08 -21.85
C SER A 195 -8.72 -28.83 -21.10
N GLU A 196 -9.92 -28.89 -21.68
CA GLU A 196 -10.87 -29.96 -21.37
C GLU A 196 -10.35 -31.26 -22.01
N GLU A 197 -9.95 -32.22 -21.17
CA GLU A 197 -10.14 -33.65 -21.40
C GLU A 197 -10.74 -34.29 -20.15
#